data_AF-A0A377FKL1-F1
#
_entry.id   AF-A0A377FKL1-F1
#
_cell.length_a   1.000
_cell.length_b   1.000
_cell.length_c   1.000
_cell.angle_alpha   90.00
_cell.angle_beta   90.00
_cell.angle_gamma   90.00
#
_symmetry.space_group_name_H-M   'P 1'
#
loop_
_entity.id
_entity.type
_entity.pdbx_description
1 polymer ?
#
loop_
_entity_poly.entity_id
_entity_poly.type
_entity_poly.pdbx_seq_one_letter_code
_entity_poly.pdbx_strand_id
1 'polypeptide(L)'
;MQGADNMSNLRNKAAKKAGKTGLKAGRKILAKIIGYIGLPILILTFCLVIVIGGISSQTQKQVSALSIADNKNESPSSDESLGKGKATYVGVDDTDTEFSRKILAQTSRYSNSYNPYYHGYTNLCQKFCGDMYRKAGVPYQGTCCAFRHSTIAQKSGKIPKGALVFSGRKPDGSFYENNHAPGTYCGFCNSWAGHIGIYVGNGIIVGSQIPYAMSVDAWIEMCGYGGWSTY
;
A
#
# COMPACT_ATOMS: atom_id res chain seq x y z
N MET A 1 -31.91 76.37 5.50
CA MET A 1 -31.34 75.05 5.84
C MET A 1 -31.14 74.20 4.58
N GLN A 2 -30.20 74.55 3.69
CA GLN A 2 -29.91 73.77 2.46
C GLN A 2 -28.41 73.52 2.20
N GLY A 3 -27.50 74.09 3.02
CA GLY A 3 -26.05 73.94 2.83
C GLY A 3 -25.42 72.73 3.52
N ALA A 4 -25.99 72.25 4.64
CA ALA A 4 -25.40 71.18 5.44
C ALA A 4 -25.62 69.77 4.84
N ASP A 5 -26.77 69.54 4.20
CA ASP A 5 -27.16 68.23 3.67
C ASP A 5 -26.42 67.84 2.38
N ASN A 6 -25.91 68.84 1.64
CA ASN A 6 -25.13 68.61 0.42
C ASN A 6 -23.68 68.21 0.74
N MET A 7 -23.11 68.76 1.82
CA MET A 7 -21.73 68.49 2.24
C MET A 7 -21.54 67.10 2.85
N SER A 8 -22.54 66.60 3.58
CA SER A 8 -22.53 65.26 4.19
C SER A 8 -22.60 64.14 3.12
N ASN A 9 -23.40 64.35 2.07
CA ASN A 9 -23.53 63.41 0.95
C ASN A 9 -22.25 63.29 0.10
N LEU A 10 -21.53 64.40 -0.11
CA LEU A 10 -20.25 64.41 -0.82
C LEU A 10 -19.16 63.68 -0.03
N ARG A 11 -19.09 63.88 1.29
CA ARG A 11 -18.11 63.23 2.17
C ARG A 11 -18.30 61.71 2.23
N ASN A 12 -19.55 61.24 2.27
CA ASN A 12 -19.89 59.82 2.26
C ASN A 12 -19.59 59.13 0.91
N LYS A 13 -19.77 59.83 -0.22
CA LYS A 13 -19.37 59.31 -1.55
C LYS A 13 -17.85 59.22 -1.71
N ALA A 14 -17.11 60.22 -1.21
CA ALA A 14 -15.64 60.22 -1.26
C ALA A 14 -15.04 59.08 -0.41
N ALA A 15 -15.56 58.84 0.80
CA ALA A 15 -15.12 57.76 1.68
C ALA A 15 -15.37 56.37 1.08
N LYS A 16 -16.55 56.13 0.47
CA LYS A 16 -16.85 54.86 -0.22
C LYS A 16 -15.95 54.62 -1.44
N LYS A 17 -15.58 55.67 -2.18
CA LYS A 17 -14.68 55.56 -3.34
C LYS A 17 -13.23 55.30 -2.92
N ALA A 18 -12.76 55.93 -1.85
CA ALA A 18 -11.44 55.68 -1.27
C ALA A 18 -11.32 54.24 -0.72
N GLY A 19 -12.32 53.76 0.02
CA GLY A 19 -12.34 52.39 0.56
C GLY A 19 -12.34 51.30 -0.53
N LYS A 20 -13.10 51.47 -1.61
CA LYS A 20 -13.08 50.54 -2.76
C LYS A 20 -11.75 50.53 -3.51
N THR A 21 -11.03 51.66 -3.53
CA THR A 21 -9.74 51.77 -4.23
C THR A 21 -8.62 51.16 -3.40
N GLY A 22 -8.61 51.39 -2.08
CA GLY A 22 -7.67 50.75 -1.15
C GLY A 22 -7.79 49.22 -1.09
N LEU A 23 -9.02 48.69 -1.09
CA LEU A 23 -9.27 47.24 -1.09
C LEU A 23 -8.82 46.57 -2.40
N LYS A 24 -8.96 47.26 -3.55
CA LYS A 24 -8.45 46.78 -4.84
C LYS A 24 -6.92 46.82 -4.92
N ALA A 25 -6.27 47.82 -4.33
CA ALA A 25 -4.81 47.92 -4.26
C ALA A 25 -4.22 46.82 -3.35
N GLY A 26 -4.82 46.58 -2.18
CA GLY A 26 -4.39 45.52 -1.26
C GLY A 26 -4.50 44.10 -1.86
N ARG A 27 -5.59 43.80 -2.59
CA ARG A 27 -5.73 42.51 -3.30
C ARG A 27 -4.68 42.29 -4.39
N LYS A 28 -4.28 43.34 -5.12
CA LYS A 28 -3.23 43.24 -6.15
C LYS A 28 -1.84 42.99 -5.56
N ILE A 29 -1.56 43.56 -4.38
CA ILE A 29 -0.28 43.35 -3.68
C ILE A 29 -0.22 41.93 -3.09
N LEU A 30 -1.29 41.47 -2.44
CA LEU A 30 -1.38 40.13 -1.88
C LEU A 30 -1.27 39.03 -2.96
N ALA A 31 -1.91 39.21 -4.11
CA ALA A 31 -1.82 38.29 -5.24
C ALA A 31 -0.39 38.20 -5.83
N LYS A 32 0.35 39.33 -5.86
CA LYS A 32 1.75 39.33 -6.29
C LYS A 32 2.65 38.58 -5.29
N ILE A 33 2.47 38.78 -3.98
CA ILE A 33 3.27 38.11 -2.95
C ILE A 33 3.07 36.59 -2.97
N ILE A 34 1.81 36.13 -3.09
CA ILE A 34 1.50 34.69 -3.20
C ILE A 34 2.09 34.10 -4.50
N GLY A 35 2.04 34.84 -5.61
CA GLY A 35 2.62 34.39 -6.89
C GLY A 35 4.16 34.33 -6.88
N TYR A 36 4.83 35.33 -6.27
CA TYR A 36 6.30 35.40 -6.29
C TYR A 36 6.98 34.57 -5.20
N ILE A 37 6.32 34.33 -4.06
CA ILE A 37 6.91 33.57 -2.93
C ILE A 37 6.30 32.17 -2.84
N GLY A 38 4.97 32.05 -3.00
CA GLY A 38 4.28 30.76 -2.87
C GLY A 38 4.62 29.79 -4.01
N LEU A 39 4.65 30.26 -5.25
CA LEU A 39 4.91 29.43 -6.42
C LEU A 39 6.31 28.79 -6.42
N PRO A 40 7.43 29.51 -6.16
CA PRO A 40 8.74 28.87 -6.11
C PRO A 40 8.89 27.90 -4.92
N ILE A 41 8.24 28.15 -3.77
CA ILE A 41 8.24 27.19 -2.65
C ILE A 41 7.47 25.91 -3.01
N LEU A 42 6.33 26.05 -3.71
CA LEU A 42 5.53 24.92 -4.19
C LEU A 42 6.29 24.10 -5.25
N ILE A 43 7.00 24.77 -6.16
CA ILE A 43 7.85 24.11 -7.16
C ILE A 43 9.03 23.42 -6.47
N LEU A 44 9.70 24.08 -5.51
CA LEU A 44 10.83 23.51 -4.79
C LEU A 44 10.42 22.26 -4.00
N THR A 45 9.28 22.32 -3.30
CA THR A 45 8.73 21.16 -2.56
C THR A 45 8.33 20.03 -3.49
N PHE A 46 7.71 20.32 -4.64
CA PHE A 46 7.38 19.31 -5.64
C PHE A 46 8.65 18.67 -6.26
N CYS A 47 9.68 19.47 -6.55
CA CYS A 47 10.98 18.97 -7.00
C CYS A 47 11.64 18.08 -5.94
N LEU A 48 11.57 18.45 -4.66
CA LEU A 48 12.12 17.65 -3.55
C LEU A 48 11.41 16.31 -3.42
N VAL A 49 10.08 16.27 -3.57
CA VAL A 49 9.30 15.01 -3.57
C VAL A 49 9.65 14.13 -4.76
N ILE A 50 9.86 14.69 -5.96
CA ILE A 50 10.28 13.93 -7.15
C ILE A 50 11.70 13.38 -6.97
N VAL A 51 12.63 14.16 -6.41
CA VAL A 51 14.01 13.70 -6.18
C VAL A 51 14.02 12.58 -5.12
N ILE A 52 13.32 12.74 -4.00
CA ILE A 52 13.23 11.69 -2.98
C ILE A 52 12.54 10.43 -3.52
N GLY A 53 11.42 10.57 -4.24
CA GLY A 53 10.71 9.44 -4.85
C GLY A 53 11.48 8.75 -5.99
N GLY A 54 12.27 9.52 -6.76
CA GLY A 54 13.11 9.01 -7.83
C GLY A 54 14.34 8.24 -7.34
N ILE A 55 14.96 8.70 -6.24
CA ILE A 55 16.09 8.00 -5.61
C ILE A 55 15.63 6.65 -5.04
N SER A 56 14.43 6.57 -4.45
CA SER A 56 13.87 5.29 -3.95
C SER A 56 13.70 4.22 -5.04
N SER A 57 13.44 4.61 -6.29
CA SER A 57 13.29 3.65 -7.40
C SER A 57 14.63 3.07 -7.87
N GLN A 58 15.72 3.83 -7.80
CA GLN A 58 17.04 3.35 -8.19
C GLN A 58 17.77 2.61 -7.07
N THR A 59 17.61 3.01 -5.81
CA THR A 59 18.19 2.26 -4.68
C THR A 59 17.56 0.89 -4.52
N GLN A 60 16.25 0.71 -4.79
CA GLN A 60 15.65 -0.64 -4.81
C GLN A 60 16.30 -1.56 -5.85
N LYS A 61 16.60 -1.06 -7.06
CA LYS A 61 17.25 -1.87 -8.10
C LYS A 61 18.69 -2.26 -7.74
N GLN A 62 19.43 -1.38 -7.06
CA GLN A 62 20.81 -1.68 -6.65
C GLN A 62 20.86 -2.57 -5.39
N VAL A 63 19.96 -2.39 -4.43
CA VAL A 63 19.87 -3.25 -3.24
C VAL A 63 19.42 -4.67 -3.61
N SER A 64 18.50 -4.83 -4.56
CA SER A 64 18.14 -6.16 -5.09
C SER A 64 19.28 -6.83 -5.88
N ALA A 65 20.15 -6.06 -6.54
CA ALA A 65 21.31 -6.61 -7.23
C ALA A 65 22.44 -7.01 -6.26
N LEU A 66 22.63 -6.23 -5.18
CA LEU A 66 23.57 -6.54 -4.10
C LEU A 66 23.13 -7.76 -3.27
N SER A 67 21.83 -7.89 -2.95
CA SER A 67 21.33 -9.08 -2.23
C SER A 67 21.43 -10.37 -3.04
N ILE A 68 21.40 -10.28 -4.39
CA ILE A 68 21.66 -11.42 -5.29
C ILE A 68 23.16 -11.73 -5.38
N ALA A 69 24.03 -10.71 -5.27
CA ALA A 69 25.49 -10.89 -5.32
C ALA A 69 26.05 -11.47 -4.02
N ASP A 70 25.53 -11.06 -2.85
CA ASP A 70 25.94 -11.63 -1.56
C ASP A 70 25.50 -13.11 -1.41
N ASN A 71 24.35 -13.49 -1.97
CA ASN A 71 23.89 -14.89 -1.99
C ASN A 71 24.71 -15.83 -2.88
N LYS A 72 25.65 -15.33 -3.70
CA LYS A 72 26.50 -16.18 -4.54
C LYS A 72 27.81 -16.62 -3.85
N ASN A 73 28.13 -16.07 -2.69
CA ASN A 73 29.39 -16.37 -1.99
C ASN A 73 29.22 -17.21 -0.71
N GLU A 74 28.00 -17.61 -0.33
CA GLU A 74 27.79 -18.61 0.70
C GLU A 74 27.64 -20.00 0.09
N SER A 75 28.69 -20.80 0.27
CA SER A 75 28.60 -22.26 0.21
C SER A 75 27.60 -22.73 1.28
N PRO A 76 26.83 -23.81 1.07
CA PRO A 76 25.68 -24.16 1.90
C PRO A 76 26.13 -24.64 3.27
N SER A 77 26.23 -23.74 4.24
CA SER A 77 26.51 -24.07 5.62
C SER A 77 25.20 -24.34 6.35
N SER A 78 25.07 -25.61 6.74
CA SER A 78 24.22 -26.13 7.81
C SER A 78 22.78 -25.63 7.87
N ASP A 79 21.91 -26.53 7.44
CA ASP A 79 20.55 -26.79 7.93
C ASP A 79 20.50 -26.81 9.47
N GLU A 80 20.72 -25.67 10.13
CA GLU A 80 20.39 -25.47 11.53
C GLU A 80 18.88 -25.33 11.64
N SER A 81 18.22 -26.49 11.79
CA SER A 81 17.06 -26.66 12.65
C SER A 81 16.09 -25.44 12.66
N LEU A 82 15.59 -25.08 11.48
CA LEU A 82 14.34 -24.33 11.41
C LEU A 82 13.27 -25.27 11.97
N GLY A 83 12.98 -25.14 13.27
CA GLY A 83 12.10 -26.04 14.01
C GLY A 83 10.88 -26.42 13.17
N LYS A 84 10.57 -27.74 13.13
CA LYS A 84 9.52 -28.33 12.29
C LYS A 84 8.30 -27.40 12.20
N GLY A 85 7.99 -26.90 11.01
CA GLY A 85 6.80 -26.07 10.75
C GLY A 85 7.02 -24.57 10.52
N LYS A 86 8.27 -24.06 10.52
CA LYS A 86 8.56 -22.69 10.04
C LYS A 86 8.51 -22.62 8.51
N ALA A 87 7.88 -21.59 7.95
CA ALA A 87 7.89 -21.33 6.51
C ALA A 87 9.22 -20.70 6.11
N THR A 88 9.81 -21.18 5.01
CA THR A 88 11.05 -20.61 4.46
C THR A 88 10.77 -20.03 3.09
N TYR A 89 10.95 -18.73 2.94
CA TYR A 89 10.84 -18.09 1.63
C TYR A 89 12.08 -18.44 0.80
N VAL A 90 11.86 -19.04 -0.38
CA VAL A 90 12.93 -19.48 -1.28
C VAL A 90 12.79 -18.88 -2.69
N GLY A 91 12.00 -17.82 -2.81
CA GLY A 91 11.73 -17.13 -4.08
C GLY A 91 10.35 -17.40 -4.66
N VAL A 92 10.20 -17.00 -5.92
CA VAL A 92 8.93 -16.99 -6.67
C VAL A 92 9.06 -17.77 -7.97
N ASP A 93 7.94 -18.31 -8.44
CA ASP A 93 7.80 -18.94 -9.75
C ASP A 93 6.85 -18.12 -10.62
N ASP A 94 7.44 -17.46 -11.62
CA ASP A 94 6.75 -16.58 -12.57
C ASP A 94 6.24 -17.31 -13.82
N THR A 95 6.20 -18.64 -13.81
CA THR A 95 5.63 -19.42 -14.92
C THR A 95 4.15 -19.08 -15.13
N ASP A 96 3.79 -18.72 -16.36
CA ASP A 96 2.40 -18.44 -16.72
C ASP A 96 1.61 -19.72 -16.98
N THR A 97 0.59 -19.94 -16.16
CA THR A 97 -0.30 -21.10 -16.22
C THR A 97 -1.73 -20.66 -16.51
N GLU A 98 -2.61 -21.61 -16.85
CA GLU A 98 -4.03 -21.29 -16.96
C GLU A 98 -4.59 -20.76 -15.63
N PHE A 99 -4.17 -21.36 -14.52
CA PHE A 99 -4.48 -20.92 -13.17
C PHE A 99 -4.07 -19.46 -12.93
N SER A 100 -2.81 -19.11 -13.20
CA SER A 100 -2.33 -17.74 -12.96
C SER A 100 -3.06 -16.73 -13.84
N ARG A 101 -3.28 -17.02 -15.13
CA ARG A 101 -4.03 -16.14 -16.04
C ARG A 101 -5.44 -15.85 -15.56
N LYS A 102 -6.16 -16.87 -15.06
CA LYS A 102 -7.53 -16.71 -14.53
C LYS A 102 -7.56 -15.80 -13.31
N ILE A 103 -6.62 -15.98 -12.37
CA ILE A 103 -6.51 -15.14 -11.17
C ILE A 103 -6.13 -13.70 -11.52
N LEU A 104 -5.10 -13.50 -12.34
CA LEU A 104 -4.61 -12.17 -12.73
C LEU A 104 -5.67 -11.34 -13.46
N ALA A 105 -6.55 -11.98 -14.24
CA ALA A 105 -7.69 -11.30 -14.86
C ALA A 105 -8.66 -10.69 -13.84
N GLN A 106 -8.78 -11.27 -12.63
CA GLN A 106 -9.65 -10.73 -11.58
C GLN A 106 -8.96 -9.65 -10.75
N THR A 107 -7.66 -9.81 -10.47
CA THR A 107 -6.90 -8.86 -9.64
C THR A 107 -6.53 -7.59 -10.40
N SER A 108 -6.40 -7.63 -11.73
CA SER A 108 -6.05 -6.45 -12.56
C SER A 108 -7.09 -5.31 -12.53
N ARG A 109 -8.28 -5.55 -11.98
CA ARG A 109 -9.35 -4.57 -11.81
C ARG A 109 -9.11 -3.57 -10.68
N TYR A 110 -8.08 -3.80 -9.88
CA TYR A 110 -7.72 -3.00 -8.73
C TYR A 110 -6.31 -2.44 -8.87
N SER A 111 -6.04 -1.37 -8.12
CA SER A 111 -4.75 -0.69 -8.13
C SER A 111 -4.52 0.04 -6.81
N ASN A 112 -3.35 0.66 -6.64
CA ASN A 112 -3.10 1.52 -5.48
C ASN A 112 -4.05 2.74 -5.45
N SER A 113 -4.50 3.23 -6.60
CA SER A 113 -5.49 4.32 -6.70
C SER A 113 -6.95 3.85 -6.59
N TYR A 114 -7.22 2.59 -6.95
CA TYR A 114 -8.53 1.94 -6.81
C TYR A 114 -8.40 0.70 -5.91
N ASN A 115 -8.08 0.94 -4.64
CA ASN A 115 -7.72 -0.12 -3.70
C ASN A 115 -8.96 -0.82 -3.14
N PRO A 116 -9.04 -2.17 -3.16
CA PRO A 116 -10.17 -2.94 -2.64
C PRO A 116 -10.46 -2.70 -1.16
N TYR A 117 -9.47 -2.30 -0.35
CA TYR A 117 -9.68 -1.89 1.04
C TYR A 117 -10.80 -0.85 1.12
N TYR A 118 -10.76 0.21 0.32
CA TYR A 118 -11.78 1.26 0.31
C TYR A 118 -13.06 0.90 -0.49
N HIS A 119 -13.12 -0.29 -1.09
CA HIS A 119 -14.20 -0.71 -1.99
C HIS A 119 -14.82 -2.03 -1.53
N GLY A 120 -15.15 -2.10 -0.23
CA GLY A 120 -15.92 -3.20 0.35
C GLY A 120 -15.08 -4.36 0.93
N TYR A 121 -13.75 -4.21 1.01
CA TYR A 121 -12.87 -5.21 1.62
C TYR A 121 -12.02 -4.69 2.80
N THR A 122 -12.42 -3.58 3.44
CA THR A 122 -11.82 -3.12 4.70
C THR A 122 -11.74 -4.25 5.71
N ASN A 123 -10.52 -4.63 6.13
CA ASN A 123 -10.27 -5.74 7.08
C ASN A 123 -10.81 -7.12 6.64
N LEU A 124 -11.08 -7.31 5.34
CA LEU A 124 -11.68 -8.54 4.79
C LEU A 124 -10.76 -9.22 3.76
N CYS A 125 -9.49 -9.39 4.10
CA CYS A 125 -8.46 -9.93 3.21
C CYS A 125 -8.74 -11.35 2.70
N GLN A 126 -9.24 -12.25 3.55
CA GLN A 126 -9.68 -13.58 3.10
C GLN A 126 -10.88 -13.52 2.16
N LYS A 127 -11.83 -12.60 2.42
CA LYS A 127 -12.98 -12.43 1.53
C LYS A 127 -12.54 -11.92 0.17
N PHE A 128 -11.63 -10.95 0.13
CA PHE A 128 -11.05 -10.45 -1.12
C PHE A 128 -10.41 -11.57 -1.93
N CYS A 129 -9.48 -12.32 -1.33
CA CYS A 129 -8.77 -13.39 -2.03
C CYS A 129 -9.72 -14.52 -2.47
N GLY A 130 -10.64 -14.93 -1.59
CA GLY A 130 -11.64 -15.94 -1.92
C GLY A 130 -12.57 -15.50 -3.05
N ASP A 131 -12.95 -14.22 -3.12
CA ASP A 131 -13.78 -13.70 -4.21
C ASP A 131 -13.01 -13.62 -5.53
N MET A 132 -11.70 -13.33 -5.52
CA MET A 132 -10.87 -13.39 -6.73
C MET A 132 -10.81 -14.83 -7.27
N TYR A 133 -10.58 -15.80 -6.39
CA TYR A 133 -10.55 -17.22 -6.74
C TYR A 133 -11.89 -17.72 -7.28
N ARG A 134 -13.00 -17.42 -6.58
CA ARG A 134 -14.36 -17.79 -7.03
C ARG A 134 -14.71 -17.18 -8.38
N LYS A 135 -14.40 -15.89 -8.61
CA LYS A 135 -14.65 -15.22 -9.90
C LYS A 135 -13.78 -15.75 -11.02
N ALA A 136 -12.57 -16.20 -10.70
CA ALA A 136 -11.67 -16.87 -11.63
C ALA A 136 -12.13 -18.32 -11.96
N GLY A 137 -13.12 -18.86 -11.24
CA GLY A 137 -13.60 -20.22 -11.42
C GLY A 137 -12.57 -21.27 -10.95
N VAL A 138 -11.74 -20.94 -9.96
CA VAL A 138 -10.75 -21.86 -9.40
C VAL A 138 -11.13 -22.26 -7.96
N PRO A 139 -10.71 -23.44 -7.47
CA PRO A 139 -11.00 -23.88 -6.10
C PRO A 139 -10.44 -22.91 -5.07
N TYR A 140 -11.20 -22.66 -4.00
CA TYR A 140 -10.74 -21.89 -2.84
C TYR A 140 -11.07 -22.63 -1.54
N GLN A 141 -10.07 -22.90 -0.70
CA GLN A 141 -10.22 -23.46 0.64
C GLN A 141 -10.21 -22.34 1.68
N GLY A 142 -11.39 -21.96 2.15
CA GLY A 142 -11.51 -20.99 3.23
C GLY A 142 -11.13 -21.57 4.60
N THR A 143 -10.64 -20.71 5.48
CA THR A 143 -10.54 -21.00 6.93
C THR A 143 -11.09 -19.82 7.75
N CYS A 144 -11.20 -19.97 9.07
CA CYS A 144 -11.77 -18.93 9.92
C CYS A 144 -10.99 -17.60 9.91
N CYS A 145 -9.67 -17.62 9.73
CA CYS A 145 -8.82 -16.45 9.62
C CYS A 145 -7.52 -16.77 8.85
N ALA A 146 -6.84 -15.75 8.31
CA ALA A 146 -5.59 -15.96 7.59
C ALA A 146 -4.47 -16.56 8.47
N PHE A 147 -4.52 -16.36 9.79
CA PHE A 147 -3.61 -17.04 10.72
C PHE A 147 -3.80 -18.56 10.64
N ARG A 148 -5.04 -19.05 10.78
CA ARG A 148 -5.34 -20.47 10.68
C ARG A 148 -4.96 -21.04 9.32
N HIS A 149 -5.25 -20.30 8.25
CA HIS A 149 -4.84 -20.72 6.90
C HIS A 149 -3.31 -20.88 6.81
N SER A 150 -2.55 -19.93 7.37
CA SER A 150 -1.09 -20.04 7.37
C SER A 150 -0.59 -21.34 8.03
N THR A 151 -1.29 -21.89 9.04
CA THR A 151 -0.86 -23.15 9.70
C THR A 151 -0.93 -24.39 8.82
N ILE A 152 -1.70 -24.35 7.72
CA ILE A 152 -1.85 -25.46 6.77
C ILE A 152 -1.29 -25.14 5.38
N ALA A 153 -0.74 -23.94 5.19
CA ALA A 153 -0.15 -23.51 3.93
C ALA A 153 1.14 -24.27 3.61
N GLN A 154 1.48 -24.35 2.33
CA GLN A 154 2.74 -24.91 1.86
C GLN A 154 3.91 -24.06 2.38
N LYS A 155 4.88 -24.72 3.01
CA LYS A 155 6.00 -24.08 3.73
C LYS A 155 7.31 -24.05 2.94
N SER A 156 7.36 -24.84 1.87
CA SER A 156 8.55 -25.05 1.05
C SER A 156 8.28 -24.77 -0.43
N GLY A 157 9.35 -24.53 -1.17
CA GLY A 157 9.28 -24.26 -2.60
C GLY A 157 8.89 -22.81 -2.92
N LYS A 158 9.09 -22.47 -4.19
CA LYS A 158 8.83 -21.12 -4.72
C LYS A 158 7.34 -20.85 -4.75
N ILE A 159 6.95 -19.59 -4.52
CA ILE A 159 5.54 -19.15 -4.57
C ILE A 159 5.08 -19.13 -6.03
N PRO A 160 4.08 -19.94 -6.44
CA PRO A 160 3.57 -19.94 -7.81
C PRO A 160 2.76 -18.69 -8.12
N LYS A 161 2.87 -18.14 -9.33
CA LYS A 161 2.02 -17.04 -9.80
C LYS A 161 0.53 -17.39 -9.66
N GLY A 162 -0.22 -16.49 -9.05
CA GLY A 162 -1.64 -16.65 -8.72
C GLY A 162 -1.91 -17.22 -7.32
N ALA A 163 -0.90 -17.73 -6.61
CA ALA A 163 -1.09 -18.35 -5.30
C ALA A 163 -1.46 -17.34 -4.20
N LEU A 164 -2.22 -17.80 -3.21
CA LEU A 164 -2.42 -17.14 -1.93
C LEU A 164 -1.09 -17.10 -1.18
N VAL A 165 -0.76 -15.97 -0.56
CA VAL A 165 0.40 -15.79 0.30
C VAL A 165 -0.08 -15.36 1.67
N PHE A 166 0.36 -16.07 2.71
CA PHE A 166 -0.09 -15.83 4.07
C PHE A 166 0.96 -15.10 4.89
N SER A 167 0.50 -14.22 5.77
CA SER A 167 1.33 -13.62 6.82
C SER A 167 1.91 -14.70 7.74
N GLY A 168 3.03 -14.42 8.39
CA GLY A 168 3.62 -15.35 9.33
C GLY A 168 4.60 -14.69 10.27
N ARG A 169 5.71 -15.40 10.55
CA ARG A 169 6.82 -14.80 11.30
C ARG A 169 7.52 -13.77 10.42
N LYS A 170 7.81 -12.63 11.02
CA LYS A 170 8.61 -11.54 10.44
C LYS A 170 10.10 -11.78 10.67
N PRO A 171 10.98 -11.05 9.97
CA PRO A 171 12.43 -11.14 10.17
C PRO A 171 12.88 -10.87 11.63
N ASP A 172 12.18 -9.99 12.34
CA ASP A 172 12.42 -9.70 13.77
C ASP A 172 12.00 -10.84 14.73
N GLY A 173 11.46 -11.95 14.19
CA GLY A 173 11.00 -13.11 14.95
C GLY A 173 9.58 -13.01 15.49
N SER A 174 8.96 -11.82 15.45
CA SER A 174 7.57 -11.60 15.84
C SER A 174 6.60 -12.22 14.84
N PHE A 175 5.36 -12.45 15.25
CA PHE A 175 4.30 -12.90 14.36
C PHE A 175 3.43 -11.71 13.94
N TYR A 176 2.92 -11.71 12.71
CA TYR A 176 1.97 -10.70 12.30
C TYR A 176 0.58 -10.93 12.89
N GLU A 177 0.10 -9.97 13.69
CA GLU A 177 -1.17 -10.05 14.42
C GLU A 177 -2.10 -8.86 14.12
N ASN A 178 -1.93 -8.25 12.94
CA ASN A 178 -2.75 -7.13 12.47
C ASN A 178 -2.91 -5.98 13.48
N ASN A 179 -1.85 -5.70 14.25
CA ASN A 179 -1.78 -4.69 15.32
C ASN A 179 -2.92 -4.78 16.35
N HIS A 180 -3.51 -5.97 16.52
CA HIS A 180 -4.65 -6.20 17.41
C HIS A 180 -5.83 -5.26 17.15
N ALA A 181 -6.02 -4.85 15.88
CA ALA A 181 -7.06 -3.91 15.52
C ALA A 181 -8.47 -4.47 15.86
N PRO A 182 -9.44 -3.63 16.24
CA PRO A 182 -10.79 -4.08 16.55
C PRO A 182 -11.41 -4.91 15.42
N GLY A 183 -12.04 -6.03 15.77
CA GLY A 183 -12.66 -6.96 14.81
C GLY A 183 -11.70 -7.94 14.15
N THR A 184 -10.42 -7.96 14.52
CA THR A 184 -9.41 -8.86 13.94
C THR A 184 -9.09 -10.06 14.83
N TYR A 185 -9.59 -10.11 16.07
CA TYR A 185 -9.50 -11.31 16.90
C TYR A 185 -10.46 -12.39 16.40
N CYS A 186 -9.95 -13.58 16.12
CA CYS A 186 -10.75 -14.70 15.67
C CYS A 186 -11.12 -15.62 16.86
N GLY A 187 -12.37 -15.56 17.29
CA GLY A 187 -12.88 -16.43 18.38
C GLY A 187 -12.99 -17.92 18.03
N PHE A 188 -12.86 -18.29 16.75
CA PHE A 188 -12.90 -19.71 16.34
C PHE A 188 -11.57 -20.43 16.57
N CYS A 189 -10.44 -19.74 16.36
CA CYS A 189 -9.11 -20.32 16.56
C CYS A 189 -8.32 -19.69 17.71
N ASN A 190 -8.95 -18.79 18.48
CA ASN A 190 -8.34 -18.05 19.59
C ASN A 190 -7.01 -17.40 19.21
N SER A 191 -6.98 -16.71 18.07
CA SER A 191 -5.78 -16.02 17.58
C SER A 191 -6.15 -14.72 16.89
N TRP A 192 -5.23 -13.76 16.90
CA TRP A 192 -5.34 -12.58 16.06
C TRP A 192 -5.24 -12.98 14.59
N ALA A 193 -6.11 -12.41 13.76
CA ALA A 193 -6.13 -12.69 12.34
C ALA A 193 -4.79 -12.27 11.72
N GLY A 194 -4.20 -13.17 10.96
CA GLY A 194 -3.12 -12.84 10.05
C GLY A 194 -3.62 -12.01 8.85
N HIS A 195 -2.80 -11.95 7.82
CA HIS A 195 -3.12 -11.34 6.54
C HIS A 195 -2.90 -12.31 5.38
N ILE A 196 -3.59 -12.06 4.28
CA ILE A 196 -3.51 -12.87 3.06
C ILE A 196 -3.53 -11.97 1.83
N GLY A 197 -2.68 -12.30 0.87
CA GLY A 197 -2.60 -11.67 -0.43
C GLY A 197 -2.51 -12.71 -1.54
N ILE A 198 -2.37 -12.24 -2.77
CA ILE A 198 -2.19 -13.06 -3.97
C ILE A 198 -0.90 -12.64 -4.64
N TYR A 199 -0.01 -13.60 -4.90
CA TYR A 199 1.18 -13.36 -5.70
C TYR A 199 0.77 -13.21 -7.17
N VAL A 200 1.05 -12.05 -7.79
CA VAL A 200 0.64 -11.77 -9.18
C VAL A 200 1.78 -11.80 -10.19
N GLY A 201 2.99 -12.13 -9.73
CA GLY A 201 4.17 -12.22 -10.56
C GLY A 201 5.14 -11.06 -10.36
N ASN A 202 6.35 -11.20 -10.89
CA ASN A 202 7.41 -10.18 -10.82
C ASN A 202 7.73 -9.72 -9.38
N GLY A 203 7.65 -10.64 -8.42
CA GLY A 203 7.87 -10.31 -7.01
C GLY A 203 6.80 -9.42 -6.39
N ILE A 204 5.59 -9.33 -6.94
CA ILE A 204 4.49 -8.51 -6.41
C ILE A 204 3.39 -9.35 -5.77
N ILE A 205 3.00 -8.96 -4.56
CA ILE A 205 1.80 -9.45 -3.87
C ILE A 205 0.75 -8.35 -3.87
N VAL A 206 -0.49 -8.72 -4.19
CA VAL A 206 -1.65 -7.84 -4.11
C VAL A 206 -2.64 -8.33 -3.07
N GLY A 207 -3.40 -7.42 -2.48
CA GLY A 207 -4.45 -7.79 -1.55
C GLY A 207 -5.25 -6.60 -1.08
N SER A 208 -6.12 -6.80 -0.09
CA SER A 208 -6.93 -5.71 0.47
C SER A 208 -6.22 -4.92 1.56
N GLN A 209 -4.89 -4.89 1.58
CA GLN A 209 -4.10 -3.97 2.41
C GLN A 209 -3.82 -2.66 1.68
N ILE A 210 -3.24 -1.71 2.41
CA ILE A 210 -2.77 -0.44 1.85
C ILE A 210 -1.23 -0.45 1.97
N PRO A 211 -0.48 -0.32 0.86
CA PRO A 211 -0.94 -0.24 -0.54
C PRO A 211 -1.52 -1.57 -1.07
N TYR A 212 -2.30 -1.50 -2.16
CA TYR A 212 -2.90 -2.67 -2.81
C TYR A 212 -1.84 -3.66 -3.28
N ALA A 213 -0.79 -3.13 -3.92
CA ALA A 213 0.34 -3.89 -4.44
C ALA A 213 1.61 -3.52 -3.67
N MET A 214 2.37 -4.54 -3.28
CA MET A 214 3.69 -4.40 -2.65
C MET A 214 4.63 -5.51 -3.11
N SER A 215 5.94 -5.30 -2.99
CA SER A 215 6.90 -6.36 -3.26
C SER A 215 6.78 -7.49 -2.23
N VAL A 216 7.23 -8.68 -2.59
CA VAL A 216 7.33 -9.83 -1.67
C VAL A 216 8.22 -9.46 -0.47
N ASP A 217 9.32 -8.75 -0.68
CA ASP A 217 10.18 -8.31 0.43
C ASP A 217 9.45 -7.37 1.39
N ALA A 218 8.70 -6.40 0.86
CA ALA A 218 7.89 -5.50 1.68
C ALA A 218 6.76 -6.25 2.41
N TRP A 219 6.17 -7.27 1.77
CA TRP A 219 5.21 -8.15 2.42
C TRP A 219 5.85 -8.92 3.57
N ILE A 220 7.03 -9.51 3.37
CA ILE A 220 7.72 -10.28 4.41
C ILE A 220 8.11 -9.37 5.58
N GLU A 221 8.58 -8.16 5.30
CA GLU A 221 8.90 -7.19 6.34
C GLU A 221 7.65 -6.77 7.15
N MET A 222 6.55 -6.47 6.46
CA MET A 222 5.34 -5.96 7.09
C MET A 222 4.51 -7.07 7.76
N CYS A 223 4.27 -8.16 7.03
CA CYS A 223 3.32 -9.22 7.34
C CYS A 223 4.00 -10.54 7.72
N GLY A 224 5.32 -10.67 7.53
CA GLY A 224 6.00 -11.95 7.68
C GLY A 224 5.61 -12.95 6.60
N TYR A 225 6.18 -14.15 6.69
CA TYR A 225 5.90 -15.23 5.75
C TYR A 225 5.35 -16.47 6.44
N GLY A 226 4.12 -16.84 6.07
CA GLY A 226 3.40 -17.98 6.58
C GLY A 226 3.28 -19.13 5.59
N GLY A 227 3.87 -19.02 4.39
CA GLY A 227 3.71 -19.98 3.30
C GLY A 227 2.69 -19.54 2.24
N TRP A 228 2.38 -20.44 1.31
CA TRP A 228 1.47 -20.19 0.19
C TRP A 228 0.48 -21.33 -0.07
N SER A 229 -0.57 -21.07 -0.85
CA SER A 229 -1.52 -22.10 -1.33
C SER A 229 -2.10 -21.75 -2.70
N THR A 230 -2.35 -22.75 -3.54
CA THR A 230 -3.03 -22.57 -4.84
C THR A 230 -4.55 -22.78 -4.78
N TYR A 231 -5.08 -23.03 -3.58
CA TYR A 231 -6.50 -23.13 -3.27
C TYR A 231 -6.76 -22.56 -1.87
#